data_AF-A0A1M5MAX8-F1
#
_entry.id   AF-A0A1M5MAX8-F1
#
_cell.length_a   1.000
_cell.length_b   1.000
_cell.length_c   1.000
_cell.angle_alpha   90.00
_cell.angle_beta   90.00
_cell.angle_gamma   90.00
#
_symmetry.space_group_name_H-M   'P 1'
#
loop_
_entity.id
_entity.type
_entity.pdbx_description
1 polymer ?
#
loop_
_entity_poly.entity_id
_entity_poly.type
_entity_poly.pdbx_seq_one_letter_code
_entity_poly.pdbx_strand_id
1 'polypeptide(L)'
;MLKTIINLEPGKKVYFASDQHFGAPNPKESKMREEKFIRWMDEIKEDAQVLFLMGDLFDFWHEWKHVIPKGYVRVLGKIAELKDRGIHIYFFVGNHDLWMKDYLEEEIGCTVFYKKQYFEMGGKQFLLAHGDGLGPGDKGYKRMKKLFTNPVAQWFFKWLHPDIAMKVALYLSQKNKMISGEEDKAFLGEDKEFLIIYSKEKLKSEKLDYFIYGHRHLPMVLDLEQKAKYINLGDWISYFTYGVFEKDFELKTFADGTKKNYP
;
A
#
# COMPACT_ATOMS: atom_id res chain seq x y z
N MET A 1 18.38 -15.01 2.22
CA MET A 1 17.64 -13.73 2.20
C MET A 1 17.62 -13.19 3.61
N LEU A 2 17.98 -11.92 3.81
CA LEU A 2 17.80 -11.26 5.11
C LEU A 2 16.29 -11.14 5.37
N LYS A 3 15.87 -11.54 6.56
CA LYS A 3 14.47 -11.49 7.01
C LYS A 3 14.41 -10.62 8.26
N THR A 4 13.44 -9.72 8.31
CA THR A 4 13.17 -8.94 9.52
C THR A 4 12.21 -9.75 10.40
N ILE A 5 12.60 -10.03 11.63
CA ILE A 5 11.79 -10.79 12.59
C ILE A 5 10.99 -9.80 13.44
N ILE A 6 9.67 -9.98 13.49
CA ILE A 6 8.77 -9.24 14.39
C ILE A 6 8.31 -10.20 15.47
N ASN A 7 8.79 -9.97 16.70
CA ASN A 7 8.34 -10.69 17.88
C ASN A 7 7.05 -10.03 18.39
N LEU A 8 5.90 -10.63 18.05
CA LEU A 8 4.61 -10.14 18.51
C LEU A 8 4.44 -10.35 20.02
N GLU A 9 4.12 -9.27 20.72
CA GLU A 9 3.78 -9.31 22.14
C GLU A 9 2.40 -9.94 22.34
N PRO A 10 2.15 -10.60 23.50
CA PRO A 10 0.84 -11.17 23.79
C PRO A 10 -0.29 -10.14 23.68
N GLY A 11 -1.31 -10.44 22.87
CA GLY A 11 -2.47 -9.56 22.66
C GLY A 11 -2.23 -8.40 21.68
N LYS A 12 -1.01 -8.27 21.12
CA LYS A 12 -0.71 -7.30 20.07
C LYS A 12 -0.88 -7.88 18.68
N LYS A 13 -1.16 -6.98 17.72
CA LYS A 13 -1.48 -7.33 16.33
C LYS A 13 -0.63 -6.57 15.33
N VAL A 14 -0.52 -7.15 14.14
CA VAL A 14 0.00 -6.50 12.93
C VAL A 14 -1.16 -6.10 12.03
N TYR A 15 -1.19 -4.85 11.59
CA TYR A 15 -2.19 -4.35 10.67
C TYR A 15 -1.60 -4.00 9.31
N PHE A 16 -2.40 -4.14 8.26
CA PHE A 16 -1.99 -3.90 6.87
C PHE A 16 -3.07 -3.09 6.14
N ALA A 17 -2.69 -2.04 5.42
CA ALA A 17 -3.60 -1.28 4.59
C ALA A 17 -2.86 -0.71 3.36
N SER A 18 -3.53 -0.63 2.21
CA SER A 18 -2.98 -0.08 0.96
C SER A 18 -4.01 0.76 0.21
N ASP A 19 -3.57 1.45 -0.85
CA ASP A 19 -4.44 2.00 -1.88
C ASP A 19 -5.50 2.96 -1.31
N GLN A 20 -5.05 3.90 -0.48
CA GLN A 20 -5.89 4.98 0.04
C GLN A 20 -6.09 6.09 -0.99
N HIS A 21 -5.09 6.37 -1.82
CA HIS A 21 -5.15 7.38 -2.89
C HIS A 21 -5.72 8.72 -2.44
N PHE A 22 -5.30 9.24 -1.29
CA PHE A 22 -5.76 10.54 -0.81
C PHE A 22 -5.45 11.62 -1.86
N GLY A 23 -6.45 12.45 -2.17
CA GLY A 23 -6.45 13.41 -3.28
C GLY A 23 -7.42 13.04 -4.41
N ALA A 24 -7.75 11.76 -4.59
CA ALA A 24 -8.67 11.29 -5.64
C ALA A 24 -10.13 11.11 -5.17
N PRO A 25 -11.11 11.15 -6.08
CA PRO A 25 -11.05 11.84 -7.37
C PRO A 25 -11.15 13.37 -7.20
N ASN A 26 -11.59 13.84 -6.03
CA ASN A 26 -11.71 15.25 -5.70
C ASN A 26 -11.49 15.48 -4.19
N PRO A 27 -11.22 16.73 -3.75
CA PRO A 27 -10.94 17.04 -2.34
C PRO A 27 -12.07 16.66 -1.37
N LYS A 28 -13.34 16.71 -1.81
CA LYS A 28 -14.49 16.41 -0.94
C LYS A 28 -14.53 14.92 -0.60
N GLU A 29 -14.45 14.06 -1.61
CA GLU A 29 -14.44 12.61 -1.43
C GLU A 29 -13.16 12.11 -0.76
N SER A 30 -12.00 12.71 -1.10
CA SER A 30 -10.75 12.44 -0.38
C SER A 30 -10.90 12.71 1.11
N LYS A 31 -11.46 13.87 1.49
CA LYS A 31 -11.62 14.23 2.91
C LYS A 31 -12.49 13.23 3.68
N MET A 32 -13.60 12.77 3.08
CA MET A 32 -14.44 11.74 3.71
C MET A 32 -13.66 10.42 3.93
N ARG A 33 -12.83 10.04 2.96
CA ARG A 33 -11.97 8.86 3.06
C ARG A 33 -10.85 9.04 4.08
N GLU A 34 -10.23 10.22 4.15
CA GLU A 34 -9.24 10.57 5.17
C GLU A 34 -9.82 10.46 6.57
N GLU A 35 -11.02 11.02 6.80
CA GLU A 35 -11.72 10.94 8.09
C GLU A 35 -12.03 9.49 8.48
N LYS A 36 -12.46 8.68 7.52
CA LYS A 36 -12.73 7.25 7.74
C LYS A 36 -11.45 6.47 8.07
N PHE A 37 -10.35 6.71 7.34
CA PHE A 37 -9.08 6.05 7.59
C PHE A 37 -8.48 6.46 8.94
N ILE A 38 -8.60 7.75 9.32
CA ILE A 38 -8.17 8.25 10.63
C ILE A 38 -8.94 7.57 11.75
N ARG A 39 -10.26 7.36 11.60
CA ARG A 39 -11.06 6.61 12.58
C ARG A 39 -10.58 5.17 12.73
N TRP A 40 -10.32 4.48 11.63
CA TRP A 40 -9.75 3.13 11.70
C TRP A 40 -8.39 3.11 12.38
N MET A 41 -7.49 4.05 12.03
CA MET A 41 -6.21 4.19 12.72
C MET A 41 -6.40 4.46 14.22
N ASP A 42 -7.44 5.18 14.60
CA ASP A 42 -7.79 5.43 16.00
C ASP A 42 -8.29 4.17 16.72
N GLU A 43 -8.96 3.25 16.04
CA GLU A 43 -9.41 1.97 16.60
C GLU A 43 -8.25 0.99 16.79
N ILE A 44 -7.37 0.85 15.77
CA ILE A 44 -6.27 -0.12 15.84
C ILE A 44 -5.17 0.30 16.82
N LYS A 45 -5.09 1.57 17.22
CA LYS A 45 -4.00 2.08 18.09
C LYS A 45 -3.94 1.40 19.45
N GLU A 46 -5.02 0.74 19.86
CA GLU A 46 -5.12 0.07 21.16
C GLU A 46 -4.31 -1.23 21.20
N ASP A 47 -4.31 -2.00 20.10
CA ASP A 47 -3.68 -3.33 20.02
C ASP A 47 -2.66 -3.48 18.90
N ALA A 48 -2.47 -2.48 18.03
CA ALA A 48 -1.40 -2.48 17.05
C ALA A 48 -0.02 -2.45 17.72
N GLN A 49 0.87 -3.33 17.27
CA GLN A 49 2.31 -3.23 17.49
C GLN A 49 3.03 -2.83 16.19
N VAL A 50 2.48 -3.23 15.05
CA VAL A 50 3.02 -2.90 13.73
C VAL A 50 1.90 -2.51 12.78
N LEU A 51 2.12 -1.46 12.01
CA LEU A 51 1.29 -1.04 10.89
C LEU A 51 2.11 -1.06 9.59
N PHE A 52 1.64 -1.84 8.63
CA PHE A 52 2.15 -1.84 7.26
C PHE A 52 1.25 -1.00 6.36
N LEU A 53 1.79 0.10 5.85
CA LEU A 53 1.18 0.91 4.79
C LEU A 53 1.74 0.46 3.45
N MET A 54 0.95 -0.32 2.71
CA MET A 54 1.36 -1.12 1.57
C MET A 54 1.23 -0.36 0.23
N GLY A 55 1.62 0.92 0.24
CA GLY A 55 1.70 1.80 -0.92
C GLY A 55 0.38 2.42 -1.39
N ASP A 56 0.53 3.43 -2.24
CA ASP A 56 -0.53 4.27 -2.80
C ASP A 56 -1.37 4.95 -1.71
N LEU A 57 -0.68 5.55 -0.74
CA LEU A 57 -1.32 6.33 0.33
C LEU A 57 -1.91 7.63 -0.25
N PHE A 58 -1.18 8.27 -1.17
CA PHE A 58 -1.61 9.48 -1.86
C PHE A 58 -1.89 9.17 -3.33
N ASP A 59 -2.81 9.93 -3.95
CA ASP A 59 -3.02 9.86 -5.40
C ASP A 59 -1.81 10.36 -6.18
N PHE A 60 -0.99 11.20 -5.57
CA PHE A 60 0.32 11.56 -6.07
C PHE A 60 1.16 12.20 -4.95
N TRP A 61 2.40 11.76 -4.79
CA TRP A 61 3.35 12.31 -3.82
C TRP A 61 4.70 12.61 -4.44
N HIS A 62 5.23 13.82 -4.19
CA HIS A 62 6.56 14.22 -4.61
C HIS A 62 7.24 15.10 -3.55
N GLU A 63 8.47 14.76 -3.19
CA GLU A 63 9.26 15.53 -2.24
C GLU A 63 10.27 16.42 -2.97
N TRP A 64 9.98 17.73 -3.00
CA TRP A 64 10.98 18.74 -3.31
C TRP A 64 11.87 18.96 -2.08
N LYS A 65 12.98 19.69 -2.29
CA LYS A 65 13.97 19.94 -1.22
C LYS A 65 13.38 20.63 0.02
N HIS A 66 12.39 21.49 -0.16
CA HIS A 66 11.82 22.33 0.91
C HIS A 66 10.29 22.32 0.94
N VAL A 67 9.65 21.58 0.03
CA VAL A 67 8.20 21.56 -0.08
C VAL A 67 7.69 20.15 -0.34
N ILE A 68 6.55 19.86 0.24
CA ILE A 68 5.75 18.66 0.01
C ILE A 68 4.36 19.08 -0.50
N PRO A 69 3.57 18.16 -1.09
CA PRO A 69 2.22 18.47 -1.52
C PRO A 69 1.37 18.97 -0.35
N LYS A 70 0.61 20.06 -0.58
CA LYS A 70 -0.33 20.59 0.41
C LYS A 70 -1.49 19.62 0.62
N GLY A 71 -1.79 19.29 1.87
CA GLY A 71 -2.92 18.44 2.23
C GLY A 71 -2.57 17.47 3.33
N TYR A 72 -3.51 16.58 3.66
CA TYR A 72 -3.30 15.35 4.44
C TYR A 72 -2.68 15.51 5.84
N VAL A 73 -2.56 16.74 6.35
CA VAL A 73 -1.94 17.03 7.65
C VAL A 73 -2.56 16.22 8.79
N ARG A 74 -3.86 15.93 8.74
CA ARG A 74 -4.54 15.10 9.74
C ARG A 74 -4.18 13.62 9.62
N VAL A 75 -4.01 13.10 8.40
CA VAL A 75 -3.55 11.73 8.16
C VAL A 75 -2.10 11.60 8.62
N LEU A 76 -1.22 12.50 8.18
CA LEU A 76 0.18 12.54 8.59
C LEU A 76 0.31 12.67 10.11
N GLY A 77 -0.47 13.57 10.74
CA GLY A 77 -0.51 13.73 12.19
C GLY A 77 -0.98 12.46 12.92
N LYS A 78 -1.94 11.72 12.36
CA LYS A 78 -2.36 10.43 12.95
C LYS A 78 -1.27 9.36 12.79
N ILE A 79 -0.56 9.29 11.66
CA ILE A 79 0.58 8.38 11.48
C ILE A 79 1.68 8.71 12.51
N ALA A 80 2.00 10.00 12.69
CA ALA A 80 2.95 10.44 13.72
C ALA A 80 2.48 10.06 15.14
N GLU A 81 1.21 10.29 15.48
CA GLU A 81 0.65 9.87 16.77
C GLU A 81 0.80 8.36 17.03
N LEU A 82 0.52 7.52 16.03
CA LEU A 82 0.70 6.07 16.15
C LEU A 82 2.17 5.72 16.41
N LYS A 83 3.09 6.39 15.70
CA LYS A 83 4.52 6.19 15.87
C LYS A 83 5.02 6.63 17.24
N ASP A 84 4.55 7.77 17.74
CA ASP A 84 4.87 8.29 19.08
C ASP A 84 4.35 7.38 20.20
N ARG A 85 3.25 6.65 19.94
CA ARG A 85 2.74 5.59 20.83
C ARG A 85 3.58 4.31 20.85
N GLY A 86 4.62 4.24 20.02
CA GLY A 86 5.51 3.08 19.92
C GLY A 86 5.09 2.05 18.87
N ILE A 87 4.09 2.33 18.03
CA ILE A 87 3.71 1.43 16.93
C ILE A 87 4.77 1.54 15.83
N HIS A 88 5.33 0.42 15.40
CA HIS A 88 6.25 0.41 14.26
C HIS A 88 5.48 0.58 12.96
N ILE A 89 5.87 1.57 12.15
CA ILE A 89 5.22 1.85 10.87
C ILE A 89 6.21 1.54 9.75
N TYR A 90 5.84 0.58 8.92
CA TYR A 90 6.55 0.24 7.70
C TYR A 90 5.73 0.74 6.51
N PHE A 91 6.34 1.52 5.63
CA PHE A 91 5.71 2.05 4.43
C PHE A 91 6.35 1.41 3.20
N PHE A 92 5.54 0.87 2.29
CA PHE A 92 5.99 0.43 0.98
C PHE A 92 5.62 1.48 -0.04
N VAL A 93 6.58 1.91 -0.85
CA VAL A 93 6.32 2.87 -1.92
C VAL A 93 5.52 2.21 -3.03
N GLY A 94 4.36 2.79 -3.36
CA GLY A 94 3.50 2.36 -4.47
C GLY A 94 3.78 3.10 -5.78
N ASN A 95 2.95 2.87 -6.79
CA ASN A 95 3.12 3.51 -8.10
C ASN A 95 2.68 4.99 -8.14
N HIS A 96 1.83 5.44 -7.22
CA HIS A 96 1.45 6.86 -7.07
C HIS A 96 2.40 7.63 -6.14
N ASP A 97 3.13 6.91 -5.28
CA ASP A 97 4.06 7.48 -4.31
C ASP A 97 5.54 7.40 -4.79
N LEU A 98 5.81 7.09 -6.06
CA LEU A 98 7.16 6.77 -6.59
C LEU A 98 8.25 7.80 -6.29
N TRP A 99 7.88 9.05 -5.99
CA TRP A 99 8.79 10.15 -5.71
C TRP A 99 8.82 10.58 -4.23
N MET A 100 8.30 9.72 -3.35
CA MET A 100 8.64 9.71 -1.94
C MET A 100 10.14 9.49 -1.75
N LYS A 101 10.72 10.15 -0.75
CA LYS A 101 12.14 10.02 -0.41
C LYS A 101 12.28 9.72 1.08
N ASP A 102 12.67 10.73 1.84
CA ASP A 102 13.11 10.63 3.22
C ASP A 102 12.12 11.33 4.17
N TYR A 103 11.14 12.11 3.69
CA TYR A 103 10.27 12.88 4.56
C TYR A 103 9.53 12.02 5.61
N LEU A 104 8.93 10.89 5.22
CA LEU A 104 8.26 10.00 6.19
C LEU A 104 9.26 9.30 7.14
N GLU A 105 10.50 9.07 6.69
CA GLU A 105 11.54 8.46 7.52
C GLU A 105 12.12 9.46 8.54
N GLU A 106 12.46 10.66 8.09
CA GLU A 106 13.13 11.68 8.89
C GLU A 106 12.16 12.44 9.80
N GLU A 107 10.99 12.85 9.29
CA GLU A 107 10.05 13.69 10.06
C GLU A 107 9.10 12.86 10.93
N ILE A 108 8.72 11.67 10.48
CA ILE A 108 7.77 10.82 11.21
C ILE A 108 8.47 9.63 11.88
N GLY A 109 9.57 9.11 11.32
CA GLY A 109 10.21 7.89 11.85
C GLY A 109 9.60 6.59 11.34
N CYS A 110 8.93 6.63 10.19
CA CYS A 110 8.54 5.42 9.45
C CYS A 110 9.80 4.72 8.90
N THR A 111 9.69 3.43 8.57
CA THR A 111 10.68 2.72 7.76
C THR A 111 10.13 2.55 6.35
N VAL A 112 10.80 3.14 5.35
CA VAL A 112 10.29 3.17 3.96
C VAL A 112 11.00 2.14 3.09
N PHE A 113 10.22 1.34 2.37
CA PHE A 113 10.69 0.31 1.45
C PHE A 113 10.27 0.58 0.02
N TYR A 114 11.24 0.58 -0.89
CA TYR A 114 11.03 0.76 -2.33
C TYR A 114 10.91 -0.56 -3.09
N LYS A 115 11.06 -1.68 -2.40
CA LYS A 115 11.09 -3.04 -2.96
C LYS A 115 10.42 -3.99 -1.98
N LYS A 116 10.01 -5.15 -2.50
CA LYS A 116 9.50 -6.25 -1.66
C LYS A 116 10.44 -6.57 -0.51
N GLN A 117 9.87 -6.93 0.63
CA GLN A 117 10.58 -7.33 1.83
C GLN A 117 10.10 -8.68 2.34
N TYR A 118 10.95 -9.31 3.14
CA TYR A 118 10.68 -10.59 3.77
C TYR A 118 10.62 -10.43 5.27
N PHE A 119 9.55 -10.90 5.87
CA PHE A 119 9.33 -10.82 7.31
C PHE A 119 9.04 -12.20 7.90
N GLU A 120 9.40 -12.35 9.17
CA GLU A 120 8.92 -13.45 10.00
C GLU A 120 8.08 -12.89 11.15
N MET A 121 6.84 -13.32 11.27
CA MET A 121 5.91 -12.87 12.30
C MET A 121 5.18 -14.08 12.88
N GLY A 122 5.24 -14.30 14.20
CA GLY A 122 4.60 -15.46 14.82
C GLY A 122 5.06 -16.82 14.25
N GLY A 123 6.33 -16.91 13.82
CA GLY A 123 6.89 -18.11 13.17
C GLY A 123 6.41 -18.35 11.73
N LYS A 124 5.64 -17.43 11.16
CA LYS A 124 5.16 -17.47 9.77
C LYS A 124 6.00 -16.56 8.88
N GLN A 125 6.20 -17.00 7.64
CA GLN A 125 7.06 -16.35 6.65
C GLN A 125 6.23 -15.51 5.67
N PHE A 126 6.53 -14.23 5.58
CA PHE A 126 5.80 -13.27 4.76
C PHE A 126 6.66 -12.69 3.65
N LEU A 127 6.08 -12.54 2.46
CA LEU A 127 6.56 -11.65 1.41
C LEU A 127 5.58 -10.48 1.30
N LEU A 128 6.09 -9.27 1.51
CA LEU A 128 5.32 -8.03 1.46
C LEU A 128 5.81 -7.17 0.29
N ALA A 129 4.92 -6.67 -0.54
CA ALA A 129 5.21 -5.62 -1.53
C ALA A 129 3.94 -4.85 -1.88
N HIS A 130 4.03 -3.63 -2.42
CA HIS A 130 2.86 -2.97 -3.00
C HIS A 130 2.24 -3.81 -4.13
N GLY A 131 3.06 -4.23 -5.12
CA GLY A 131 2.68 -5.23 -6.13
C GLY A 131 2.99 -4.79 -7.56
N ASP A 132 3.01 -3.48 -7.79
CA ASP A 132 3.31 -2.85 -9.07
C ASP A 132 4.61 -3.40 -9.72
N GLY A 133 4.53 -3.77 -11.00
CA GLY A 133 5.69 -4.25 -11.75
C GLY A 133 6.27 -5.60 -11.31
N LEU A 134 5.63 -6.34 -10.41
CA LEU A 134 5.94 -7.76 -10.16
C LEU A 134 5.37 -8.67 -11.25
N GLY A 135 5.73 -9.96 -11.21
CA GLY A 135 5.17 -10.98 -12.10
C GLY A 135 5.45 -10.80 -13.60
N PRO A 136 4.89 -11.69 -14.42
CA PRO A 136 4.85 -11.51 -15.88
C PRO A 136 3.86 -10.40 -16.27
N GLY A 137 3.98 -9.88 -17.48
CA GLY A 137 3.05 -8.85 -17.97
C GLY A 137 3.36 -7.44 -17.45
N ASP A 138 2.33 -6.60 -17.39
CA ASP A 138 2.38 -5.19 -16.94
C ASP A 138 3.43 -4.33 -17.69
N LYS A 139 3.55 -4.58 -19.00
CA LYS A 139 4.59 -3.97 -19.84
C LYS A 139 4.45 -2.45 -19.93
N GLY A 140 3.21 -1.94 -19.91
CA GLY A 140 2.89 -0.51 -19.94
C GLY A 140 3.44 0.19 -18.71
N TYR A 141 3.03 -0.25 -17.52
CA TYR A 141 3.54 0.27 -16.26
C TYR A 141 5.06 0.11 -16.15
N LYS A 142 5.63 -1.07 -16.44
CA LYS A 142 7.09 -1.27 -16.36
C LYS A 142 7.89 -0.30 -17.24
N ARG A 143 7.37 0.07 -18.41
CA ARG A 143 7.98 1.11 -19.26
C ARG A 143 7.80 2.50 -18.67
N MET A 144 6.61 2.80 -18.20
CA MET A 144 6.27 4.08 -17.56
C MET A 144 7.10 4.31 -16.29
N LYS A 145 7.25 3.29 -15.44
CA LYS A 145 8.12 3.29 -14.26
C LYS A 145 9.55 3.64 -14.62
N LYS A 146 10.13 3.06 -15.68
CA LYS A 146 11.49 3.41 -16.15
C LYS A 146 11.63 4.89 -16.49
N LEU A 147 10.59 5.51 -17.06
CA LEU A 147 10.59 6.95 -17.34
C LEU A 147 10.49 7.76 -16.05
N PHE A 148 9.55 7.43 -15.15
CA PHE A 148 9.36 8.14 -13.89
C PHE A 148 10.53 7.97 -12.90
N THR A 149 11.27 6.87 -12.97
CA THR A 149 12.47 6.64 -12.15
C THR A 149 13.76 7.10 -12.85
N ASN A 150 13.67 7.70 -14.04
CA ASN A 150 14.85 8.22 -14.73
C ASN A 150 15.36 9.49 -14.02
N PRO A 151 16.63 9.55 -13.56
CA PRO A 151 17.15 10.71 -12.83
C PRO A 151 17.07 12.03 -13.60
N VAL A 152 17.22 11.99 -14.93
CA VAL A 152 17.13 13.18 -15.80
C VAL A 152 15.68 13.65 -15.88
N ALA A 153 14.72 12.74 -16.05
CA ALA A 153 13.31 13.09 -16.06
C ALA A 153 12.86 13.67 -14.70
N GLN A 154 13.29 13.06 -13.60
CA GLN A 154 13.03 13.58 -12.25
C GLN A 154 13.69 14.95 -12.02
N TRP A 155 14.90 15.16 -12.55
CA TRP A 155 15.58 16.44 -12.47
C TRP A 155 14.81 17.54 -13.21
N PHE A 156 14.33 17.28 -14.43
CA PHE A 156 13.47 18.24 -15.14
C PHE A 156 12.16 18.50 -14.40
N PHE A 157 11.51 17.44 -13.88
CA PHE A 157 10.26 17.60 -13.14
C PHE A 157 10.45 18.44 -11.87
N LYS A 158 11.56 18.25 -11.15
CA LYS A 158 11.90 19.01 -9.94
C LYS A 158 11.98 20.53 -10.17
N TRP A 159 12.33 20.97 -11.38
CA TRP A 159 12.43 22.39 -11.74
C TRP A 159 11.10 23.04 -12.11
N LEU A 160 10.05 22.26 -12.36
CA LEU A 160 8.71 22.79 -12.47
C LEU A 160 8.31 23.37 -11.12
N HIS A 161 7.72 24.57 -11.14
CA HIS A 161 7.12 25.13 -9.93
C HIS A 161 6.16 24.10 -9.31
N PRO A 162 6.20 23.85 -7.99
CA PRO A 162 5.41 22.79 -7.34
C PRO A 162 3.92 22.82 -7.73
N ASP A 163 3.30 23.99 -7.79
CA ASP A 163 1.89 24.12 -8.21
C ASP A 163 1.63 23.64 -9.65
N ILE A 164 2.56 23.90 -10.57
CA ILE A 164 2.45 23.46 -11.98
C ILE A 164 2.67 21.95 -12.05
N ALA A 165 3.71 21.46 -11.39
CA ALA A 165 4.03 20.04 -11.32
C ALA A 165 2.87 19.22 -10.75
N MET A 166 2.31 19.65 -9.61
CA MET A 166 1.16 19.00 -8.97
C MET A 166 -0.07 19.01 -9.87
N LYS A 167 -0.36 20.14 -10.55
CA LYS A 167 -1.50 20.23 -11.47
C LYS A 167 -1.37 19.24 -12.63
N VAL A 168 -0.18 19.12 -13.22
CA VAL A 168 0.10 18.17 -14.31
C VAL A 168 -0.01 16.74 -13.81
N ALA A 169 0.61 16.43 -12.67
CA ALA A 169 0.64 15.08 -12.12
C ALA A 169 -0.76 14.57 -11.75
N LEU A 170 -1.55 15.37 -11.02
CA LEU A 170 -2.92 15.01 -10.64
C LEU A 170 -3.82 14.83 -11.87
N TYR A 171 -3.67 15.69 -12.88
CA TYR A 171 -4.41 15.52 -14.14
C TYR A 171 -4.10 14.19 -14.83
N LEU A 172 -2.81 13.82 -14.91
CA LEU A 172 -2.38 12.56 -15.52
C LEU A 172 -2.82 11.33 -14.70
N SER A 173 -2.73 11.41 -13.38
CA SER A 173 -3.20 10.37 -12.46
C SER A 173 -4.69 10.06 -12.66
N GLN A 174 -5.53 11.10 -12.61
CA GLN A 174 -6.97 10.97 -12.73
C GLN A 174 -7.41 10.49 -14.12
N LYS A 175 -6.74 10.97 -15.17
CA LYS A 175 -7.03 10.54 -16.55
C LYS A 175 -6.75 9.06 -16.75
N ASN A 176 -5.65 8.54 -16.20
CA ASN A 176 -5.31 7.12 -16.30
C ASN A 176 -6.32 6.25 -15.53
N LYS A 177 -6.80 6.69 -14.36
CA LYS A 177 -7.82 5.97 -13.57
C LYS A 177 -9.18 5.87 -14.26
N MET A 178 -9.64 6.93 -14.92
CA MET A 178 -10.92 6.89 -15.66
C MET A 178 -10.91 5.86 -16.79
N ILE A 179 -9.74 5.49 -17.29
CA ILE A 179 -9.58 4.51 -18.36
C ILE A 179 -9.63 3.06 -17.83
N SER A 180 -9.46 2.83 -16.52
CA SER A 180 -9.29 1.47 -15.96
C SER A 180 -10.44 0.99 -15.05
N GLY A 181 -11.46 1.83 -14.79
CA GLY A 181 -12.32 1.72 -13.60
C GLY A 181 -13.34 0.57 -13.47
N GLU A 182 -13.75 -0.12 -14.53
CA GLU A 182 -14.73 -1.24 -14.43
C GLU A 182 -14.13 -2.62 -14.72
N GLU A 183 -13.26 -2.74 -15.72
CA GLU A 183 -12.59 -4.01 -16.05
C GLU A 183 -11.63 -4.46 -14.94
N ASP A 184 -11.02 -3.52 -14.21
CA ASP A 184 -10.14 -3.80 -13.08
C ASP A 184 -10.89 -4.35 -11.85
N LYS A 185 -12.22 -4.43 -11.84
CA LYS A 185 -12.95 -4.99 -10.67
C LYS A 185 -13.27 -6.47 -10.80
N ALA A 186 -13.06 -7.07 -11.98
CA ALA A 186 -13.28 -8.49 -12.18
C ALA A 186 -12.02 -9.29 -11.82
N PHE A 187 -12.22 -10.40 -11.10
CA PHE A 187 -11.17 -11.41 -10.94
C PHE A 187 -10.98 -12.15 -12.27
N LEU A 188 -9.76 -12.12 -12.81
CA LEU A 188 -9.49 -12.63 -14.15
C LEU A 188 -9.16 -14.14 -14.19
N GLY A 189 -9.04 -14.77 -13.01
CA GLY A 189 -8.54 -16.13 -12.85
C GLY A 189 -7.06 -16.15 -12.42
N GLU A 190 -6.68 -17.18 -11.67
CA GLU A 190 -5.34 -17.29 -11.07
C GLU A 190 -4.20 -17.32 -12.11
N ASP A 191 -4.49 -17.78 -13.33
CA ASP A 191 -3.61 -17.88 -14.48
C ASP A 191 -3.48 -16.57 -15.28
N LYS A 192 -4.25 -15.54 -14.93
CA LYS A 192 -4.20 -14.21 -15.56
C LYS A 192 -3.82 -13.08 -14.60
N GLU A 193 -3.91 -13.33 -13.30
CA GLU A 193 -3.48 -12.37 -12.27
C GLU A 193 -1.97 -12.48 -12.03
N PHE A 194 -1.22 -11.46 -12.47
CA PHE A 194 0.25 -11.50 -12.48
C PHE A 194 0.88 -11.65 -11.08
N LEU A 195 0.24 -11.12 -10.04
CA LEU A 195 0.72 -11.27 -8.65
C LEU A 195 0.50 -12.69 -8.11
N ILE A 196 -0.58 -13.36 -8.52
CA ILE A 196 -0.83 -14.76 -8.17
C ILE A 196 0.22 -15.63 -8.86
N ILE A 197 0.45 -15.42 -10.17
CA ILE A 197 1.50 -16.12 -10.92
C ILE A 197 2.87 -15.88 -10.26
N TYR A 198 3.19 -14.64 -9.91
CA TYR A 198 4.43 -14.30 -9.22
C TYR A 198 4.62 -15.07 -7.91
N SER A 199 3.55 -15.15 -7.11
CA SER A 199 3.56 -15.83 -5.81
C SER A 199 3.76 -17.35 -5.97
N LYS A 200 3.06 -17.97 -6.94
CA LYS A 200 3.25 -19.38 -7.29
C LYS A 200 4.67 -19.69 -7.74
N GLU A 201 5.27 -18.83 -8.57
CA GLU A 201 6.67 -18.99 -8.97
C GLU A 201 7.63 -18.88 -7.79
N LYS A 202 7.35 -18.00 -6.82
CA LYS A 202 8.17 -17.87 -5.61
C LYS A 202 8.14 -19.10 -4.72
N LEU A 203 6.98 -19.75 -4.58
CA LEU A 203 6.83 -20.98 -3.79
C LEU A 203 7.65 -22.16 -4.31
N LYS A 204 8.10 -22.15 -5.58
CA LYS A 204 8.97 -23.20 -6.12
C LYS A 204 10.37 -23.23 -5.49
N SER A 205 10.80 -22.11 -4.90
CA SER A 205 12.17 -21.94 -4.38
C SER A 205 12.24 -21.40 -2.95
N GLU A 206 11.13 -20.90 -2.42
CA GLU A 206 11.06 -20.20 -1.15
C GLU A 206 9.90 -20.76 -0.32
N LYS A 207 10.14 -21.07 0.95
CA LYS A 207 9.09 -21.45 1.90
C LYS A 207 8.47 -20.18 2.49
N LEU A 208 7.28 -19.85 2.02
CA LEU A 208 6.51 -18.67 2.40
C LEU A 208 5.09 -19.10 2.81
N ASP A 209 4.56 -18.52 3.89
CA ASP A 209 3.21 -18.78 4.37
C ASP A 209 2.22 -17.75 3.83
N TYR A 210 2.66 -16.49 3.64
CA TYR A 210 1.80 -15.38 3.25
C TYR A 210 2.46 -14.47 2.21
N PHE A 211 1.69 -14.10 1.20
CA PHE A 211 2.03 -13.05 0.24
C PHE A 211 1.01 -11.92 0.39
N ILE A 212 1.44 -10.73 0.82
CA ILE A 212 0.54 -9.59 1.03
C ILE A 212 0.87 -8.49 0.02
N TYR A 213 -0.15 -8.09 -0.74
CA TYR A 213 -0.06 -7.05 -1.75
C TYR A 213 -1.20 -6.03 -1.65
N GLY A 214 -0.99 -4.86 -2.23
CA GLY A 214 -2.03 -3.89 -2.60
C GLY A 214 -2.22 -3.87 -4.12
N HIS A 215 -2.29 -2.67 -4.71
CA HIS A 215 -2.19 -2.37 -6.15
C HIS A 215 -3.34 -2.87 -7.03
N ARG A 216 -3.87 -4.07 -6.80
CA ARG A 216 -4.94 -4.65 -7.63
C ARG A 216 -6.31 -4.05 -7.31
N HIS A 217 -6.44 -3.31 -6.21
CA HIS A 217 -7.68 -2.70 -5.71
C HIS A 217 -8.82 -3.70 -5.39
N LEU A 218 -8.63 -4.98 -5.65
CA LEU A 218 -9.62 -6.03 -5.46
C LEU A 218 -9.23 -6.87 -4.24
N PRO A 219 -10.00 -6.83 -3.13
CA PRO A 219 -9.72 -7.67 -1.97
C PRO A 219 -9.82 -9.15 -2.36
N MET A 220 -8.77 -9.92 -2.07
CA MET A 220 -8.70 -11.34 -2.41
C MET A 220 -7.95 -12.11 -1.33
N VAL A 221 -8.44 -13.30 -0.98
CA VAL A 221 -7.72 -14.29 -0.17
C VAL A 221 -7.80 -15.62 -0.89
N LEU A 222 -6.66 -16.13 -1.36
CA LEU A 222 -6.59 -17.37 -2.12
C LEU A 222 -5.57 -18.32 -1.49
N ASP A 223 -5.95 -19.58 -1.34
CA ASP A 223 -5.03 -20.64 -0.95
C ASP A 223 -4.13 -21.01 -2.13
N LEU A 224 -2.84 -21.07 -1.88
CA LEU A 224 -1.82 -21.52 -2.82
C LEU A 224 -1.29 -22.90 -2.39
N GLU A 225 -0.37 -23.44 -3.19
CA GLU A 225 0.36 -24.66 -2.83
C GLU A 225 1.11 -24.50 -1.49
N GLN A 226 1.44 -25.63 -0.86
CA GLN A 226 2.17 -25.69 0.41
C GLN A 226 1.45 -24.98 1.58
N LYS A 227 0.12 -24.79 1.48
CA LYS A 227 -0.72 -24.05 2.45
C LYS A 227 -0.39 -22.56 2.57
N ALA A 228 0.35 -22.02 1.60
CA ALA A 228 0.60 -20.58 1.54
C ALA A 228 -0.68 -19.85 1.15
N LYS A 229 -0.80 -18.57 1.50
CA LYS A 229 -1.93 -17.73 1.10
C LYS A 229 -1.47 -16.52 0.29
N TYR A 230 -2.18 -16.26 -0.79
CA TYR A 230 -2.14 -15.00 -1.52
C TYR A 230 -3.19 -14.06 -0.94
N ILE A 231 -2.78 -12.84 -0.57
CA ILE A 231 -3.68 -11.79 -0.13
C ILE A 231 -3.46 -10.54 -0.97
N ASN A 232 -4.55 -10.01 -1.50
CA ASN A 232 -4.64 -8.64 -1.94
C ASN A 232 -5.52 -7.85 -0.98
N LEU A 233 -5.01 -6.73 -0.46
CA LEU A 233 -5.64 -5.95 0.58
C LEU A 233 -6.90 -5.20 0.11
N GLY A 234 -7.12 -5.07 -1.20
CA GLY A 234 -8.17 -4.22 -1.75
C GLY A 234 -7.81 -2.74 -1.63
N ASP A 235 -8.80 -1.88 -1.42
CA ASP A 235 -8.58 -0.43 -1.35
C ASP A 235 -9.44 0.25 -0.28
N TRP A 236 -9.14 1.52 -0.03
CA TRP A 236 -9.94 2.39 0.84
C TRP A 236 -10.94 3.26 0.07
N ILE A 237 -11.23 2.93 -1.19
CA ILE A 237 -12.11 3.71 -2.07
C ILE A 237 -13.48 3.04 -2.17
N SER A 238 -13.50 1.77 -2.57
CA SER A 238 -14.69 0.96 -2.82
C SER A 238 -14.94 -0.01 -1.68
N TYR A 239 -13.87 -0.62 -1.14
CA TYR A 239 -14.00 -1.76 -0.24
C TYR A 239 -13.78 -1.42 1.23
N PHE A 240 -12.87 -0.47 1.52
CA PHE A 240 -12.46 -0.12 2.88
C PHE A 240 -11.88 -1.31 3.64
N THR A 241 -11.02 -2.08 2.99
CA THR A 241 -10.46 -3.31 3.53
C THR A 241 -9.08 -3.12 4.16
N TYR A 242 -8.78 -3.95 5.14
CA TYR A 242 -7.49 -4.01 5.81
C TYR A 242 -7.17 -5.45 6.24
N GLY A 243 -5.89 -5.76 6.31
CA GLY A 243 -5.39 -7.01 6.86
C GLY A 243 -5.11 -6.90 8.34
N VAL A 244 -5.32 -7.97 9.08
CA VAL A 244 -4.87 -8.10 10.47
C VAL A 244 -4.25 -9.48 10.69
N PHE A 245 -3.14 -9.53 11.41
CA PHE A 245 -2.46 -10.76 11.78
C PHE A 245 -2.17 -10.76 13.29
N GLU A 246 -2.55 -11.86 13.94
CA GLU A 246 -2.21 -12.16 15.34
C GLU A 246 -1.66 -13.59 15.45
N LYS A 247 -2.44 -14.57 14.99
CA LYS A 247 -2.04 -15.98 14.85
C LYS A 247 -2.18 -16.46 13.41
N ASP A 248 -3.30 -16.08 12.81
CA ASP A 248 -3.62 -16.25 11.41
C ASP A 248 -3.97 -14.89 10.80
N PHE A 249 -3.90 -14.82 9.47
CA PHE A 249 -4.23 -13.60 8.75
C PHE A 249 -5.73 -13.53 8.45
N GLU A 250 -6.34 -12.38 8.71
CA GLU A 250 -7.72 -12.07 8.36
C GLU A 250 -7.79 -10.80 7.51
N LEU A 251 -8.53 -10.86 6.40
CA LEU A 251 -8.90 -9.67 5.62
C LEU A 251 -10.26 -9.16 6.11
N LYS A 252 -10.32 -7.92 6.59
CA LYS A 252 -11.50 -7.32 7.23
C LYS A 252 -11.96 -6.08 6.47
N THR A 253 -13.26 -5.81 6.55
CA THR A 253 -13.85 -4.53 6.12
C THR A 253 -13.95 -3.59 7.30
N PHE A 254 -13.49 -2.35 7.12
CA PHE A 254 -13.82 -1.25 8.00
C PHE A 254 -15.20 -0.68 7.62
N ALA A 255 -16.23 -1.25 8.24
CA ALA A 255 -17.58 -0.80 8.04
C ALA A 255 -17.98 0.21 9.11
N ASP A 256 -18.75 1.20 8.69
CA ASP A 256 -19.59 1.97 9.59
C ASP A 256 -20.77 1.05 10.02
N GLY A 257 -20.49 0.02 10.81
CA GLY A 257 -21.50 -0.84 11.45
C GLY A 257 -22.12 -2.00 10.63
N THR A 258 -21.61 -2.41 9.46
CA THR A 258 -22.13 -3.60 8.74
C THR A 258 -21.03 -4.45 8.08
N LYS A 259 -20.77 -5.66 8.59
CA LYS A 259 -19.83 -6.62 8.00
C LYS A 259 -20.29 -7.07 6.60
N LYS A 260 -19.39 -7.07 5.62
CA LYS A 260 -19.51 -7.83 4.37
C LYS A 260 -18.40 -8.89 4.33
N ASN A 261 -18.74 -10.11 3.92
CA ASN A 261 -17.75 -11.14 3.59
C ASN A 261 -17.41 -11.03 2.10
N TYR A 262 -16.12 -11.09 1.76
CA TYR A 262 -15.62 -11.12 0.38
C TYR A 262 -15.48 -12.57 -0.10
N PRO A 263 -15.54 -12.81 -1.42
CA PRO A 263 -15.36 -14.14 -2.01
C PRO A 263 -13.99 -14.76 -1.70
#